data_AF-A0A5P0JIA9-F1
#
_entry.id   AF-A0A5P0JIA9-F1
#
_cell.length_a   1.000
_cell.length_b   1.000
_cell.length_c   1.000
_cell.angle_alpha   90.00
_cell.angle_beta   90.00
_cell.angle_gamma   90.00
#
_symmetry.space_group_name_H-M   'P 1'
#
loop_
_entity.id
_entity.type
_entity.pdbx_description
1 polymer ?
#
loop_
_entity_poly.entity_id
_entity_poly.type
_entity_poly.pdbx_seq_one_letter_code
_entity_poly.pdbx_strand_id
1 'polypeptide(L)' 'NAGEFAWRVGLPAKSGVGGGIVAIVPHEMAIAVWSPELDDAGNSLAGIAVLEQLTKQLGRSVY' A
#
# COMPACT_ATOMS: atom_id res chain seq x y z
N ASN A 1 -12.33 2.18 -0.84
CA ASN A 1 -12.46 1.45 -2.14
C ASN A 1 -11.11 1.50 -2.88
N ALA A 2 -10.91 0.80 -4.02
CA ALA A 2 -9.58 0.74 -4.67
C ALA A 2 -9.01 2.12 -5.07
N GLY A 3 -9.86 3.09 -5.39
CA GLY A 3 -9.46 4.46 -5.72
C GLY A 3 -8.90 5.24 -4.53
N GLU A 4 -9.54 5.12 -3.36
CA GLU A 4 -9.05 5.73 -2.11
C GLU A 4 -7.68 5.17 -1.69
N PHE A 5 -7.49 3.85 -1.85
CA PHE A 5 -6.21 3.21 -1.55
C PHE A 5 -5.10 3.67 -2.51
N ALA A 6 -5.38 3.74 -3.82
CA ALA A 6 -4.43 4.28 -4.80
C ALA A 6 -4.07 5.74 -4.52
N TRP A 7 -5.05 6.57 -4.12
CA TRP A 7 -4.84 7.97 -3.74
C TRP A 7 -3.95 8.11 -2.49
N ARG A 8 -4.20 7.29 -1.47
CA ARG A 8 -3.45 7.34 -0.21
C ARG A 8 -2.01 6.85 -0.37
N VAL A 9 -1.82 5.72 -1.05
CA VAL A 9 -0.50 5.06 -1.19
C VAL A 9 0.34 5.65 -2.32
N GLY A 10 -0.28 6.18 -3.37
CA GLY A 10 0.43 6.81 -4.48
C GLY A 10 1.08 5.82 -5.47
N LEU A 11 0.85 4.51 -5.35
CA LEU A 11 1.49 3.45 -6.14
C LEU A 11 0.47 2.41 -6.65
N PRO A 12 0.71 1.78 -7.82
CA PRO A 12 -0.01 0.58 -8.22
C PRO A 12 0.17 -0.53 -7.18
N ALA A 13 -0.93 -1.07 -6.65
CA ALA A 13 -0.87 -2.04 -5.56
C ALA A 13 -2.10 -2.97 -5.48
N LYS A 14 -1.91 -4.13 -4.85
CA LYS A 14 -2.96 -5.13 -4.58
C LYS A 14 -2.89 -5.62 -3.14
N SER A 15 -4.05 -5.65 -2.46
CA SER A 15 -4.22 -6.19 -1.11
C SER A 15 -4.89 -7.57 -1.10
N GLY A 16 -4.74 -8.32 0.00
CA GLY A 16 -5.48 -9.55 0.27
C GLY A 16 -5.89 -9.65 1.73
N VAL A 17 -7.02 -10.31 2.00
CA VAL A 17 -7.61 -10.44 3.36
C VAL A 17 -6.75 -11.22 4.36
N GLY A 18 -5.66 -11.84 3.91
CA GLY A 18 -4.61 -12.36 4.81
C GLY A 18 -3.71 -11.28 5.42
N GLY A 19 -3.97 -10.00 5.14
CA GLY A 19 -3.20 -8.86 5.64
C GLY A 19 -2.01 -8.44 4.76
N GLY A 20 -1.83 -9.10 3.62
CA GLY A 20 -0.74 -8.80 2.68
C GLY A 20 -1.09 -7.68 1.70
N ILE A 21 -0.13 -6.81 1.41
CA ILE A 21 -0.21 -5.80 0.35
C ILE A 21 1.09 -5.82 -0.46
N VAL A 22 0.98 -5.82 -1.78
CA VAL A 22 2.10 -5.65 -2.70
C VAL A 22 1.90 -4.35 -3.49
N ALA A 23 2.91 -3.48 -3.49
CA ALA A 23 2.96 -2.24 -4.24
C ALA A 23 4.18 -2.21 -5.17
N ILE A 24 4.05 -1.56 -6.33
CA ILE A 24 5.12 -1.46 -7.33
C ILE A 24 5.58 -0.02 -7.47
N VAL A 25 6.88 0.22 -7.32
CA VAL A 25 7.54 1.45 -7.76
C VAL A 25 8.07 1.20 -9.17
N PRO A 26 7.49 1.83 -10.21
CA PRO A 26 7.86 1.54 -11.60
C PRO A 26 9.37 1.67 -11.84
N HIS A 27 9.94 0.66 -12.51
CA HIS A 27 11.37 0.61 -12.89
C HIS A 27 12.38 0.58 -11.73
N GLU A 28 11.93 0.44 -10.48
CA GLU A 28 12.82 0.54 -9.32
C GLU A 28 12.69 -0.68 -8.40
N MET A 29 11.49 -0.97 -7.88
CA MET A 29 11.32 -2.02 -6.87
C MET A 29 9.87 -2.47 -6.71
N ALA A 30 9.70 -3.61 -6.02
CA ALA A 30 8.44 -4.04 -5.44
C ALA A 30 8.51 -3.96 -3.91
N ILE A 31 7.44 -3.49 -3.28
CA ILE A 31 7.30 -3.39 -1.83
C ILE A 31 6.21 -4.36 -1.40
N ALA A 32 6.53 -5.28 -0.49
CA ALA A 32 5.56 -6.18 0.12
C ALA A 32 5.49 -5.89 1.62
N VAL A 33 4.27 -5.70 2.14
CA VAL A 33 4.00 -5.54 3.57
C VAL A 33 2.96 -6.55 4.00
N TRP A 34 3.02 -6.93 5.27
CA TRP A 34 2.05 -7.85 5.87
C TRP A 34 1.76 -7.45 7.31
N SER A 35 0.48 -7.32 7.63
CA SER A 35 -0.03 -7.25 9.01
C SER A 35 -1.48 -7.73 9.04
N PRO A 36 -1.84 -8.63 9.98
CA PRO A 36 -3.12 -9.34 9.95
C PRO A 36 -4.34 -8.47 10.30
N GLU A 37 -4.15 -7.34 10.98
CA GLU A 37 -5.26 -6.47 11.38
C GLU A 37 -5.79 -5.67 10.18
N LEU A 38 -7.10 -5.75 9.93
CA LEU A 38 -7.75 -5.19 8.75
C LEU A 38 -8.71 -4.03 9.10
N ASP A 39 -8.88 -3.11 8.16
CA ASP A 39 -9.97 -2.13 8.16
C ASP A 39 -11.31 -2.78 7.75
N ASP A 40 -12.40 -2.01 7.81
CA ASP A 40 -13.75 -2.45 7.41
C ASP A 40 -13.84 -2.87 5.93
N ALA A 41 -12.87 -2.46 5.10
CA ALA A 41 -12.78 -2.82 3.69
C ALA A 41 -11.86 -4.03 3.43
N GLY A 42 -11.31 -4.66 4.47
CA GLY A 42 -10.47 -5.86 4.39
C GLY A 42 -9.01 -5.59 4.01
N ASN A 43 -8.52 -4.35 4.16
CA ASN A 43 -7.12 -4.00 3.90
C ASN A 43 -6.33 -3.88 5.21
N SER A 44 -5.05 -4.24 5.17
CA SER A 44 -4.18 -4.14 6.34
C SER A 44 -4.01 -2.69 6.83
N LEU A 45 -4.40 -2.41 8.07
CA LEU A 45 -4.27 -1.07 8.68
C LEU A 45 -2.81 -0.61 8.71
N ALA A 46 -1.95 -1.43 9.33
CA ALA A 46 -0.53 -1.15 9.43
C ALA A 46 0.17 -1.20 8.07
N GLY A 47 -0.25 -2.11 7.18
CA GLY A 47 0.30 -2.21 5.83
C GLY A 47 0.09 -0.93 5.02
N ILE A 48 -1.13 -0.36 5.04
CA ILE A 48 -1.43 0.92 4.40
C ILE A 48 -0.58 2.04 5.03
N ALA A 49 -0.54 2.15 6.36
CA ALA A 49 0.17 3.21 7.04
C ALA A 49 1.68 3.24 6.70
N VAL A 50 2.33 2.07 6.67
CA VAL A 50 3.74 1.97 6.30
C VAL A 50 3.96 2.33 4.84
N LEU A 51 3.10 1.86 3.92
CA LEU A 51 3.21 2.20 2.50
C LEU A 51 3.07 3.71 2.26
N GLU A 52 2.13 4.38 2.92
CA GLU A 52 1.99 5.85 2.85
C GLU A 52 3.26 6.58 3.32
N GLN A 53 3.83 6.16 4.45
CA GLN A 53 5.05 6.78 4.99
C GLN A 53 6.25 6.51 4.10
N LEU A 54 6.40 5.28 3.60
CA LEU A 54 7.51 4.88 2.76
C LEU A 54 7.48 5.61 1.41
N THR A 55 6.33 5.69 0.74
CA THR A 55 6.19 6.46 -0.51
C THR A 55 6.56 7.93 -0.32
N LYS A 56 6.16 8.55 0.82
CA LYS A 56 6.53 9.93 1.18
C LYS A 56 8.03 10.09 1.41
N GLN A 57 8.65 9.17 2.15
CA GLN A 57 10.10 9.23 2.44
C GLN A 57 10.96 9.00 1.20
N LEU A 58 10.53 8.11 0.30
CA LEU A 58 11.22 7.84 -0.96
C LEU A 58 11.00 8.93 -2.02
N GLY A 59 10.00 9.80 -1.84
CA GLY A 59 9.60 10.78 -2.86
C GLY A 59 9.05 10.13 -4.13
N ARG A 60 8.36 8.99 -3.99
CA ARG A 60 7.93 8.12 -5.11
C ARG A 60 6.42 8.02 -5.28
N SER A 61 5.66 9.11 -5.09
CA SER A 61 4.23 9.12 -5.44
C SER A 61 4.06 9.25 -6.96
N VAL A 62 3.19 8.43 -7.55
CA VAL A 62 2.79 8.54 -8.97
C VAL A 62 1.48 9.35 -9.14
N TYR A 63 0.86 9.76 -8.03
CA TYR A 63 -0.36 10.59 -7.97
C TYR A 63 -0.14 11.85 -7.15
#